data_AF-A0A0M2KGD4-F1
#
_entry.id   AF-A0A0M2KGD4-F1
#
_cell.length_a   1.000
_cell.length_b   1.000
_cell.length_c   1.000
_cell.angle_alpha   90.00
_cell.angle_beta   90.00
_cell.angle_gamma   90.00
#
_symmetry.space_group_name_H-M   'P 1'
#
loop_
_entity.id
_entity.type
_entity.pdbx_description
1 polymer ?
#
loop_
_entity_poly.entity_id
_entity_poly.type
_entity_poly.pdbx_seq_one_letter_code
_entity_poly.pdbx_strand_id
1 'polypeptide(L)'
;MSRYRTGSRYQPQYGSAARKKISPKQVAENIDPETEVVICCEAGEQWSYVRCKSNPRWLFYAYDRIRKRALAHVFDPRNAPTLRRLLALLSKFNLAFYMTDAWPVYKVLLSATGHVVSKKYTQRTERHNLNLRTHIKRLTRRTICFSKSEEMHDKIIGWYLTLHHYQ
;
A
#
# COMPACT_ATOMS: atom_id res chain seq x y z
N MET A 1 -16.17 -51.09 -28.48
CA MET A 1 -14.73 -50.97 -28.79
C MET A 1 -14.25 -49.55 -28.48
N SER A 2 -13.50 -49.40 -27.39
CA SER A 2 -12.95 -48.11 -26.92
C SER A 2 -11.75 -47.68 -27.76
N ARG A 3 -11.78 -46.46 -28.30
CA ARG A 3 -10.64 -45.84 -29.00
C ARG A 3 -10.30 -44.50 -28.37
N TYR A 4 -9.57 -44.52 -27.25
CA TYR A 4 -8.81 -43.38 -26.79
C TYR A 4 -7.33 -43.79 -26.67
N ARG A 5 -6.55 -43.35 -27.65
CA ARG A 5 -5.08 -43.39 -27.63
C ARG A 5 -4.60 -42.51 -26.46
N THR A 6 -3.73 -43.08 -25.62
CA THR A 6 -2.99 -42.38 -24.57
C THR A 6 -2.06 -41.33 -25.18
N GLY A 7 -2.46 -40.06 -25.11
CA GLY A 7 -1.58 -38.93 -25.43
C GLY A 7 -0.54 -38.75 -24.32
N SER A 8 0.74 -38.84 -24.68
CA SER A 8 1.87 -38.48 -23.81
C SER A 8 1.68 -37.06 -23.29
N ARG A 9 1.62 -36.91 -21.96
CA ARG A 9 1.41 -35.64 -21.28
C ARG A 9 2.75 -34.89 -21.29
N TYR A 10 2.94 -33.98 -22.24
CA TYR A 10 4.08 -33.06 -22.23
C TYR A 10 3.98 -32.16 -20.99
N GLN A 11 4.81 -32.42 -19.98
CA GLN A 11 4.98 -31.53 -18.83
C GLN A 11 6.21 -30.65 -19.10
N PRO A 12 6.06 -29.34 -19.33
CA PRO A 12 7.21 -28.45 -19.44
C PRO A 12 7.96 -28.47 -18.10
N GLN A 13 9.23 -28.89 -18.15
CA GLN A 13 10.14 -28.79 -17.01
C GLN A 13 10.59 -27.34 -16.89
N TYR A 14 9.92 -26.57 -16.03
CA TYR A 14 10.42 -25.26 -15.64
C TYR A 14 11.65 -25.46 -14.75
N GLY A 15 12.85 -25.21 -15.29
CA GLY A 15 14.08 -25.20 -14.51
C GLY A 15 13.97 -24.22 -13.34
N SER A 16 14.39 -24.65 -12.14
CA SER A 16 14.38 -23.82 -10.93
C SER A 16 15.49 -22.79 -11.00
N ALA A 17 15.31 -21.74 -11.79
CA ALA A 17 16.15 -20.56 -11.69
C ALA A 17 16.01 -20.00 -10.26
N ALA A 18 17.14 -19.69 -9.62
CA ALA A 18 17.15 -19.04 -8.31
C ALA A 18 16.35 -17.73 -8.41
N ARG A 19 15.14 -17.75 -7.86
CA ARG A 19 14.21 -16.62 -7.95
C ARG A 19 14.79 -15.48 -7.14
N LYS A 20 15.38 -14.48 -7.81
CA LYS A 20 15.79 -13.22 -7.14
C LYS A 20 14.57 -12.72 -6.36
N LYS A 21 14.67 -12.69 -5.03
CA LYS A 21 13.60 -12.19 -4.15
C LYS A 21 13.57 -10.66 -4.25
N ILE A 22 13.04 -10.15 -5.36
CA ILE A 22 12.82 -8.72 -5.53
C ILE A 22 11.52 -8.38 -4.78
N SER A 23 11.63 -7.59 -3.72
CA SER A 23 10.50 -7.02 -2.99
C SER A 23 10.13 -5.66 -3.60
N PRO A 24 8.84 -5.29 -3.61
CA PRO A 24 8.45 -3.94 -3.98
C PRO A 24 9.07 -2.90 -3.04
N LYS A 25 9.24 -1.67 -3.53
CA LYS A 25 9.70 -0.55 -2.70
C LYS A 25 8.65 -0.24 -1.64
N GLN A 26 9.11 0.09 -0.44
CA GLN A 26 8.22 0.46 0.68
C GLN A 26 8.28 1.96 1.02
N VAL A 27 9.34 2.63 0.59
CA VAL A 27 9.63 4.05 0.82
C VAL A 27 10.13 4.64 -0.50
N ALA A 28 9.84 5.91 -0.74
CA ALA A 28 10.36 6.66 -1.87
C ALA A 28 11.89 6.74 -1.77
N GLU A 29 12.55 6.39 -2.86
CA GLU A 29 14.01 6.51 -3.02
C GLU A 29 14.33 7.83 -3.75
N ASN A 30 15.59 8.27 -3.70
CA ASN A 30 16.07 9.53 -4.31
C ASN A 30 15.49 10.80 -3.69
N ILE A 31 15.42 10.82 -2.36
CA ILE A 31 15.09 12.02 -1.60
C ILE A 31 16.34 12.34 -0.81
N ASP A 32 16.95 13.50 -1.09
CA ASP A 32 18.00 14.01 -0.22
C ASP A 32 17.33 14.45 1.10
N PRO A 33 17.53 13.69 2.20
CA PRO A 33 16.81 13.91 3.46
C PRO A 33 17.09 15.29 4.06
N GLU A 34 18.24 15.89 3.74
CA GLU A 34 18.68 17.17 4.29
C GLU A 34 18.14 18.36 3.49
N THR A 35 17.73 18.15 2.24
CA THR A 35 17.39 19.23 1.30
C THR A 35 15.92 19.25 0.93
N GLU A 36 15.23 18.11 0.96
CA GLU A 36 13.85 18.01 0.45
C GLU A 36 12.80 18.11 1.57
N VAL A 37 12.16 19.29 1.64
CA VAL A 37 10.96 19.49 2.47
C VAL A 37 9.72 19.02 1.71
N VAL A 38 8.92 18.16 2.34
CA VAL A 38 7.56 17.86 1.89
C VAL A 38 6.60 18.74 2.66
N ILE A 39 5.97 19.66 1.93
CA ILE A 39 5.12 20.68 2.52
C ILE A 39 3.79 20.08 2.99
N CYS A 40 3.18 19.21 2.19
CA CYS A 40 1.84 18.68 2.45
C CYS A 40 1.81 17.16 2.26
N CYS A 41 1.80 16.42 3.37
CA CYS A 41 1.65 14.98 3.38
C CYS A 41 0.19 14.59 3.67
N GLU A 42 -0.49 13.95 2.73
CA GLU A 42 -1.76 13.27 2.99
C GLU A 42 -1.48 11.86 3.50
N ALA A 43 -1.96 11.53 4.70
CA ALA A 43 -1.95 10.14 5.18
C ALA A 43 -3.37 9.57 5.13
N GLY A 44 -3.48 8.34 4.62
CA GLY A 44 -4.77 7.69 4.49
C GLY A 44 -4.67 6.18 4.60
N GLU A 45 -5.82 5.59 4.88
CA GLU A 45 -5.96 4.14 5.00
C GLU A 45 -6.93 3.57 3.98
N GLN A 46 -6.63 2.36 3.54
CA GLN A 46 -7.53 1.51 2.79
C GLN A 46 -7.48 0.10 3.35
N TRP A 47 -8.61 -0.60 3.33
CA TRP A 47 -8.67 -1.98 3.79
C TRP A 47 -9.25 -2.90 2.73
N SER A 48 -8.86 -4.17 2.85
CA SER A 48 -9.48 -5.30 2.16
C SER A 48 -9.41 -6.56 3.05
N TYR A 49 -9.77 -7.72 2.51
CA TYR A 49 -9.72 -9.00 3.24
C TYR A 49 -8.73 -9.96 2.60
N VAL A 50 -7.97 -10.66 3.43
CA VAL A 50 -7.14 -11.79 2.99
C VAL A 50 -7.70 -13.07 3.59
N ARG A 51 -7.96 -14.07 2.74
CA ARG A 51 -8.56 -15.37 3.09
C ARG A 51 -10.00 -15.30 3.61
N CYS A 52 -10.28 -14.57 4.69
CA CYS A 52 -11.60 -14.49 5.35
C CYS A 52 -11.94 -13.07 5.82
N LYS A 53 -13.22 -12.82 6.14
CA LYS A 53 -13.69 -11.49 6.60
C LYS A 53 -13.14 -11.10 7.97
N SER A 54 -12.80 -12.07 8.80
CA SER A 54 -12.19 -11.86 10.12
C SER A 54 -10.71 -11.49 10.04
N ASN A 55 -10.12 -11.47 8.84
CA ASN A 55 -8.74 -11.06 8.62
C ASN A 55 -8.66 -9.84 7.67
N PRO A 56 -8.98 -8.63 8.19
CA PRO A 56 -8.81 -7.39 7.44
C PRO A 56 -7.33 -7.04 7.32
N ARG A 57 -6.88 -6.72 6.10
CA ARG A 57 -5.54 -6.19 5.84
C ARG A 57 -5.66 -4.71 5.49
N TRP A 58 -5.05 -3.85 6.31
CA TRP A 58 -5.05 -2.41 6.05
C TRP A 58 -3.75 -1.98 5.40
N LEU A 59 -3.86 -1.20 4.34
CA LEU A 59 -2.81 -0.41 3.73
C LEU A 59 -2.87 0.98 4.36
N PHE A 60 -1.77 1.39 4.97
CA PHE A 60 -1.51 2.76 5.38
C PHE A 60 -0.48 3.33 4.41
N TYR A 61 -0.72 4.54 3.93
CA TYR A 61 0.26 5.20 3.06
C TYR A 61 0.22 6.71 3.25
N ALA A 62 1.37 7.31 2.96
CA ALA A 62 1.59 8.74 2.99
C ALA A 62 1.93 9.24 1.59
N TYR A 63 1.36 10.37 1.22
CA TYR A 63 1.39 10.89 -0.15
C TYR A 63 1.75 12.37 -0.15
N ASP A 64 2.76 12.76 -0.91
CA ASP A 64 3.11 14.16 -1.18
C ASP A 64 2.10 14.73 -2.18
N ARG A 65 1.27 15.68 -1.70
CA ARG A 65 0.25 16.32 -2.55
C ARG A 65 0.86 17.12 -3.69
N ILE A 66 1.97 17.82 -3.43
CA ILE A 66 2.55 18.78 -4.38
C ILE A 66 3.25 18.02 -5.50
N ARG A 67 4.09 17.05 -5.12
CA ARG A 67 4.86 16.23 -6.07
C ARG A 67 4.07 15.06 -6.64
N LYS A 68 2.89 14.79 -6.09
CA LYS A 68 1.97 13.72 -6.53
C LYS A 68 2.62 12.32 -6.49
N ARG A 69 3.37 12.04 -5.42
CA ARG A 69 4.03 10.74 -5.21
C ARG A 69 3.78 10.18 -3.81
N ALA A 70 3.78 8.87 -3.67
CA ALA A 70 3.81 8.18 -2.38
C ALA A 70 5.19 8.35 -1.73
N LEU A 71 5.21 8.55 -0.43
CA LEU A 71 6.44 8.67 0.37
C LEU A 71 6.77 7.36 1.07
N ALA A 72 5.77 6.74 1.69
CA ALA A 72 5.92 5.48 2.40
C ALA A 72 4.58 4.77 2.49
N HIS A 73 4.63 3.45 2.63
CA HIS A 73 3.45 2.65 2.98
C HIS A 73 3.79 1.50 3.93
N VAL A 74 2.78 1.04 4.67
CA VAL A 74 2.86 -0.14 5.54
C VAL A 74 1.56 -0.93 5.47
N PHE A 75 1.64 -2.24 5.69
CA PHE A 75 0.49 -3.13 5.78
C PHE A 75 0.43 -3.78 7.14
N ASP A 76 -0.65 -3.55 7.90
CA ASP A 76 -0.89 -4.13 9.22
C ASP A 76 -2.32 -3.84 9.69
N PRO A 77 -2.78 -4.33 10.85
CA PRO A 77 -4.08 -3.94 11.40
C PRO A 77 -4.20 -2.44 11.65
N ARG A 78 -5.42 -1.89 11.63
CA ARG A 78 -5.68 -0.47 11.94
C ARG A 78 -5.54 -0.19 13.44
N ASN A 79 -4.33 0.14 13.87
CA ASN A 79 -4.00 0.45 15.25
C ASN A 79 -2.83 1.45 15.35
N ALA A 80 -2.57 1.94 16.56
CA ALA A 80 -1.50 2.90 16.83
C ALA A 80 -0.08 2.36 16.50
N PRO A 81 0.28 1.10 16.83
CA PRO A 81 1.57 0.53 16.42
C PRO A 81 1.84 0.59 14.91
N THR A 82 0.84 0.29 14.08
CA THR A 82 0.94 0.37 12.62
C THR A 82 1.23 1.79 12.16
N LEU A 83 0.51 2.77 12.72
CA LEU A 83 0.74 4.18 12.39
C LEU A 83 2.16 4.62 12.82
N ARG A 84 2.65 4.20 14.00
CA ARG A 84 4.04 4.48 14.41
C ARG A 84 5.06 3.93 13.43
N ARG A 85 4.82 2.73 12.88
CA ARG A 85 5.70 2.16 11.84
C ARG A 85 5.71 3.02 10.57
N LEU A 86 4.55 3.53 10.14
CA LEU A 86 4.49 4.47 9.02
C LEU A 86 5.29 5.75 9.35
N LEU A 87 5.08 6.34 10.52
CA LEU A 87 5.78 7.55 10.95
C LEU A 87 7.30 7.35 11.04
N ALA A 88 7.76 6.17 11.47
CA ALA A 88 9.18 5.84 11.49
C ALA A 88 9.80 5.73 10.09
N LEU A 89 9.03 5.37 9.06
CA LEU A 89 9.50 5.45 7.67
C LEU A 89 9.55 6.89 7.18
N LEU A 90 8.58 7.70 7.64
CA LEU A 90 8.46 9.10 7.26
C LEU A 90 9.44 10.02 7.97
N SER A 91 10.05 9.60 9.08
CA SER A 91 11.06 10.39 9.80
C SER A 91 12.32 10.68 8.99
N LYS A 92 12.49 10.00 7.84
CA LYS A 92 13.53 10.30 6.85
C LYS A 92 13.23 11.54 6.01
N PHE A 93 12.02 12.08 6.09
CA PHE A 93 11.58 13.24 5.32
C PHE A 93 11.33 14.41 6.25
N ASN A 94 11.66 15.61 5.79
CA ASN A 94 11.30 16.83 6.50
C ASN A 94 9.84 17.21 6.14
N LEU A 95 8.88 16.69 6.91
CA LEU A 95 7.44 16.90 6.69
C LEU A 95 6.94 18.14 7.47
N ALA A 96 6.47 19.16 6.75
CA ALA A 96 5.96 20.38 7.37
C ALA A 96 4.53 20.21 7.93
N PHE A 97 3.63 19.62 7.13
CA PHE A 97 2.23 19.41 7.53
C PHE A 97 1.73 18.01 7.16
N TYR A 98 1.02 17.41 8.12
CA TYR A 98 0.20 16.22 7.95
C TYR A 98 -1.26 16.61 7.74
N MET A 99 -1.87 16.13 6.67
CA MET A 99 -3.29 16.25 6.39
C MET A 99 -3.92 14.87 6.53
N THR A 100 -4.78 14.69 7.52
CA THR A 100 -5.41 13.38 7.79
C THR A 100 -6.91 13.53 8.00
N ASP A 101 -7.59 12.39 8.05
CA ASP A 101 -8.95 12.31 8.53
C ASP A 101 -9.00 12.52 10.07
N ALA A 102 -10.22 12.44 10.62
CA ALA A 102 -10.46 12.65 12.04
C ALA A 102 -10.25 11.39 12.90
N TRP A 103 -9.48 10.39 12.45
CA TRP A 103 -9.22 9.21 13.27
C TRP A 103 -8.44 9.61 14.53
N PRO A 104 -8.94 9.32 15.76
CA PRO A 104 -8.38 9.86 17.00
C PRO A 104 -6.89 9.55 17.24
N VAL A 105 -6.40 8.43 16.69
CA VAL A 105 -5.00 8.02 16.85
C VAL A 105 -4.04 9.02 16.21
N TYR A 106 -4.44 9.68 15.11
CA TYR A 106 -3.62 10.73 14.50
C TYR A 106 -3.37 11.89 15.47
N LYS A 107 -4.39 12.33 16.19
CA LYS A 107 -4.28 13.43 17.17
C LYS A 107 -3.35 13.12 18.33
N VAL A 108 -3.20 11.83 18.67
CA VAL A 108 -2.34 11.39 19.77
C VAL A 108 -0.88 11.25 19.32
N LEU A 109 -0.65 10.82 18.08
CA LEU A 109 0.70 10.52 17.57
C LEU A 109 1.34 11.65 16.76
N LEU A 110 0.55 12.58 16.22
CA LEU A 110 1.04 13.73 15.46
C LEU A 110 1.03 14.98 16.33
N SER A 111 2.05 15.83 16.17
CA SER A 111 2.10 17.13 16.83
C SER A 111 0.97 18.03 16.32
N ALA A 112 0.26 18.69 17.24
CA ALA A 112 -0.83 19.61 16.93
C ALA A 112 -0.39 20.80 16.03
N THR A 113 0.88 21.22 16.11
CA THR A 113 1.42 22.34 15.33
C THR A 113 1.59 22.04 13.84
N GLY A 114 1.72 20.76 13.47
CA GLY A 114 1.91 20.31 12.08
C GLY A 114 0.77 19.43 11.57
N HIS A 115 -0.36 19.35 12.28
CA HIS A 115 -1.45 18.43 11.95
C HIS A 115 -2.73 19.16 11.60
N VAL A 116 -3.19 18.99 10.36
CA VAL A 116 -4.44 19.55 9.84
C VAL A 116 -5.46 18.43 9.64
N VAL A 117 -6.49 18.42 10.47
CA VAL A 117 -7.63 17.50 10.33
C VAL A 117 -8.69 18.15 9.45
N SER A 118 -8.90 17.64 8.23
CA SER A 118 -9.97 18.15 7.36
C SER A 118 -10.31 17.19 6.24
N LYS A 119 -11.61 17.04 5.96
CA LYS A 119 -12.11 16.30 4.79
C LYS A 119 -11.90 17.06 3.47
N LYS A 120 -11.72 18.39 3.52
CA LYS A 120 -11.48 19.21 2.31
C LYS A 120 -10.20 18.77 1.58
N TYR A 121 -9.26 18.23 2.35
CA TYR A 121 -7.91 17.90 1.94
C TYR A 121 -7.70 16.39 1.70
N THR A 122 -8.71 15.54 1.84
CA THR A 122 -8.56 14.07 1.65
C THR A 122 -9.06 13.57 0.30
N GLN A 123 -9.61 14.43 -0.56
CA GLN A 123 -10.22 14.04 -1.84
C GLN A 123 -9.25 13.30 -2.78
N ARG A 124 -7.96 13.67 -2.77
CA ARG A 124 -6.93 13.00 -3.58
C ARG A 124 -6.66 11.58 -3.07
N THR A 125 -6.48 11.44 -1.77
CA THR A 125 -6.38 10.15 -1.10
C THR A 125 -7.60 9.26 -1.39
N GLU A 126 -8.81 9.80 -1.36
CA GLU A 126 -10.04 9.08 -1.74
C GLU A 126 -10.02 8.61 -3.21
N ARG A 127 -9.58 9.48 -4.14
CA ARG A 127 -9.41 9.10 -5.55
C ARG A 127 -8.34 8.02 -5.74
N HIS A 128 -7.23 8.07 -5.00
CA HIS A 128 -6.23 6.98 -5.04
C HIS A 128 -6.79 5.65 -4.54
N ASN A 129 -7.54 5.67 -3.45
CA ASN A 129 -8.22 4.50 -2.94
C ASN A 129 -9.20 3.92 -3.96
N LEU A 130 -9.89 4.77 -4.73
CA LEU A 130 -10.74 4.33 -5.83
C LEU A 130 -9.94 3.68 -6.95
N ASN A 131 -8.85 4.32 -7.40
CA ASN A 131 -7.98 3.79 -8.46
C ASN A 131 -7.39 2.42 -8.10
N LEU A 132 -6.90 2.27 -6.86
CA LEU A 132 -6.41 1.00 -6.33
C LEU A 132 -7.46 -0.11 -6.45
N ARG A 133 -8.71 0.16 -6.04
CA ARG A 133 -9.82 -0.80 -6.13
C ARG A 133 -10.21 -1.12 -7.58
N THR A 134 -10.13 -0.14 -8.47
CA THR A 134 -10.45 -0.32 -9.89
C THR A 134 -9.44 -1.25 -10.56
N HIS A 135 -8.15 -0.99 -10.35
CA HIS A 135 -7.04 -1.72 -10.99
C HIS A 135 -6.75 -3.07 -10.31
N ILE A 136 -6.81 -3.13 -8.98
CA ILE A 136 -6.55 -4.35 -8.21
C ILE A 136 -7.88 -4.95 -7.75
N LYS A 137 -8.47 -5.81 -8.59
CA LYS A 137 -9.77 -6.46 -8.30
C LYS A 137 -9.81 -7.20 -6.96
N ARG A 138 -8.65 -7.67 -6.47
CA ARG A 138 -8.49 -8.36 -5.18
C ARG A 138 -8.85 -7.49 -3.96
N LEU A 139 -8.91 -6.17 -4.11
CA LEU A 139 -9.25 -5.23 -3.04
C LEU A 139 -10.76 -4.99 -2.86
N THR A 140 -11.60 -5.52 -3.75
CA THR A 140 -13.01 -5.11 -3.85
C THR A 140 -13.99 -6.05 -3.14
N ARG A 141 -14.14 -7.29 -3.62
CA ARG A 141 -15.14 -8.24 -3.09
C ARG A 141 -14.58 -9.64 -2.94
N ARG A 142 -14.71 -10.18 -1.71
CA ARG A 142 -14.31 -11.56 -1.36
C ARG A 142 -14.93 -12.63 -2.28
N THR A 143 -16.16 -12.42 -2.73
CA THR A 143 -16.89 -13.44 -3.51
C THR A 143 -16.41 -13.59 -4.95
N ILE A 144 -15.67 -12.62 -5.47
CA ILE A 144 -15.24 -12.61 -6.88
C ILE A 144 -13.73 -12.88 -6.98
N CYS A 145 -12.93 -12.06 -6.31
CA CYS A 145 -11.48 -12.14 -6.38
C CYS A 145 -10.89 -11.62 -5.08
N PHE A 146 -10.13 -12.47 -4.38
CA PHE A 146 -9.47 -12.12 -3.14
C PHE A 146 -8.11 -12.80 -3.02
N SER A 147 -7.24 -12.26 -2.19
CA SER A 147 -5.95 -12.88 -1.89
C SER A 147 -6.11 -13.99 -0.87
N LYS A 148 -5.43 -15.13 -1.10
CA LYS A 148 -5.35 -16.24 -0.15
C LYS A 148 -4.15 -16.14 0.80
N SER A 149 -3.12 -15.38 0.41
CA SER A 149 -1.88 -15.15 1.16
C SER A 149 -1.69 -13.64 1.35
N GLU A 150 -1.29 -13.24 2.56
CA GLU A 150 -0.97 -11.85 2.91
C GLU A 150 0.29 -11.40 2.19
N GLU A 151 1.32 -12.24 2.14
CA GLU A 151 2.57 -11.95 1.45
C GLU A 151 2.33 -11.59 -0.02
N MET A 152 1.51 -12.36 -0.73
CA MET A 152 1.18 -12.07 -2.12
C MET A 152 0.31 -10.82 -2.26
N HIS A 153 -0.59 -10.59 -1.29
CA HIS A 153 -1.45 -9.42 -1.27
C HIS A 153 -0.62 -8.14 -1.16
N ASP A 154 0.25 -8.08 -0.16
CA ASP A 154 1.12 -6.95 0.12
C ASP A 154 2.09 -6.72 -1.05
N LYS A 155 2.64 -7.80 -1.65
CA LYS A 155 3.51 -7.69 -2.82
C LYS A 155 2.82 -7.08 -4.04
N ILE A 156 1.60 -7.52 -4.36
CA ILE A 156 0.85 -6.99 -5.52
C ILE A 156 0.60 -5.49 -5.34
N ILE A 157 0.16 -5.07 -4.15
CA ILE A 157 -0.12 -3.67 -3.88
C ILE A 157 1.18 -2.86 -3.86
N GLY A 158 2.23 -3.35 -3.20
CA GLY A 158 3.53 -2.69 -3.17
C GLY A 158 4.10 -2.50 -4.58
N TRP A 159 3.96 -3.48 -5.48
CA TRP A 159 4.38 -3.36 -6.87
C TRP A 159 3.57 -2.31 -7.63
N TYR A 160 2.26 -2.29 -7.43
CA TYR A 160 1.41 -1.26 -8.01
C TYR A 160 1.83 0.14 -7.55
N LEU A 161 2.09 0.34 -6.26
CA LEU A 161 2.59 1.61 -5.72
C LEU A 161 3.97 1.96 -6.31
N THR A 162 4.86 0.98 -6.43
CA THR A 162 6.20 1.15 -7.03
C THR A 162 6.12 1.66 -8.47
N LEU A 163 5.19 1.14 -9.26
CA LEU A 163 5.04 1.50 -10.67
C LEU A 163 4.30 2.82 -10.89
N HIS A 164 3.30 3.14 -10.07
CA HIS A 164 2.39 4.25 -10.35
C HIS A 164 2.51 5.44 -9.40
N HIS A 165 3.16 5.27 -8.25
CA HIS A 165 3.12 6.28 -7.18
C HIS A 165 4.49 6.66 -6.63
N TYR A 166 5.53 5.86 -6.81
CA TYR A 166 6.88 6.18 -6.31
C TYR A 166 7.80 6.85 -7.34
N GLN A 167 7.33 7.05 -8.58
CA GLN A 167 8.07 7.75 -9.65
C GLN A 167 7.93 9.26 -9.53
#